data_AF-A0A960IU07-F1
#
_entry.id   AF-A0A960IU07-F1
#
_cell.length_a   1.000
_cell.length_b   1.000
_cell.length_c   1.000
_cell.angle_alpha   90.00
_cell.angle_beta   90.00
_cell.angle_gamma   90.00
#
_symmetry.space_group_name_H-M   'P 1'
#
loop_
_entity.id
_entity.type
_entity.pdbx_description
1 polymer ?
#
loop_
_entity_poly.entity_id
_entity_poly.type
_entity_poly.pdbx_seq_one_letter_code
_entity_poly.pdbx_strand_id
1 'polypeptide(L)'
;MATPTKFDRQGVLDVAADLADEHGLANLTLAMLASEVGMRSQSLYAHVDGIEGLRDGLALRGQAMLADRLRDAVMAKTGPDALRSVVRALADFAGTHPGLYEASLRSPHDSPELREANERTVAPLT
;
A
#
# COMPACT_ATOMS: atom_id res chain seq x y z
N MET A 1 -19.04 -28.11 -11.03
CA MET A 1 -18.58 -26.91 -11.77
C MET A 1 -18.73 -25.73 -10.83
N ALA A 2 -17.62 -25.20 -10.30
CA ALA A 2 -17.66 -24.05 -9.40
C ALA A 2 -17.82 -22.77 -10.24
N THR A 3 -18.90 -22.03 -9.98
CA THR A 3 -19.14 -20.70 -10.54
C THR A 3 -17.93 -19.80 -10.24
N PRO A 4 -17.38 -19.04 -11.20
CA PRO A 4 -16.25 -18.17 -10.92
C PRO A 4 -16.73 -17.10 -9.93
N THR A 5 -16.19 -17.14 -8.71
CA THR A 5 -16.43 -16.13 -7.68
C THR A 5 -16.10 -14.77 -8.30
N LYS A 6 -17.09 -13.88 -8.31
CA LYS A 6 -16.95 -12.51 -8.78
C LYS A 6 -15.81 -11.86 -7.99
N PHE A 7 -14.64 -11.68 -8.61
CA PHE A 7 -13.51 -10.99 -7.98
C PHE A 7 -13.99 -9.58 -7.63
N ASP A 8 -13.95 -9.23 -6.34
CA ASP A 8 -14.42 -7.94 -5.86
C ASP A 8 -13.27 -6.94 -5.74
N ARG A 9 -13.57 -5.71 -5.33
CA ARG A 9 -12.56 -4.65 -5.22
C ARG A 9 -11.46 -5.00 -4.21
N GLN A 10 -11.77 -5.76 -3.15
CA GLN A 10 -10.76 -6.13 -2.15
C GLN A 10 -9.79 -7.15 -2.72
N GLY A 11 -10.28 -8.17 -3.43
CA GLY A 11 -9.41 -9.14 -4.12
C GLY A 11 -8.49 -8.46 -5.14
N VAL A 12 -8.98 -7.46 -5.88
CA VAL A 12 -8.14 -6.66 -6.79
C VAL A 12 -7.03 -5.92 -6.05
N LEU A 13 -7.33 -5.35 -4.88
CA LEU A 13 -6.34 -4.65 -4.06
C LEU A 13 -5.34 -5.59 -3.37
N ASP A 14 -5.76 -6.81 -3.01
CA ASP A 14 -4.87 -7.84 -2.47
C ASP A 14 -3.78 -8.18 -3.49
N VAL A 15 -4.18 -8.56 -4.71
CA VAL A 15 -3.23 -8.90 -5.78
C VAL A 15 -2.36 -7.71 -6.18
N ALA A 16 -2.95 -6.51 -6.20
CA ALA A 16 -2.18 -5.30 -6.49
C ALA A 16 -1.14 -4.97 -5.41
N ALA A 17 -1.42 -5.29 -4.14
CA ALA A 17 -0.46 -5.12 -3.06
C ALA A 17 0.72 -6.08 -3.21
N ASP A 18 0.45 -7.35 -3.54
CA ASP A 18 1.49 -8.34 -3.79
C ASP A 18 2.40 -7.93 -4.98
N LEU A 19 1.79 -7.48 -6.08
CA LEU A 19 2.53 -6.95 -7.23
C LEU A 19 3.35 -5.70 -6.89
N ALA A 20 2.83 -4.83 -6.02
CA ALA A 20 3.57 -3.65 -5.55
C ALA A 20 4.74 -4.06 -4.65
N ASP A 21 4.55 -5.05 -3.77
CA ASP A 21 5.61 -5.58 -2.91
C ASP A 21 6.72 -6.24 -3.73
N GLU A 22 6.38 -6.91 -4.84
CA GLU A 22 7.36 -7.58 -5.71
C GLU A 22 8.09 -6.61 -6.65
N HIS A 23 7.37 -5.66 -7.26
CA HIS A 23 7.90 -4.84 -8.35
C HIS A 23 8.10 -3.36 -7.99
N GLY A 24 7.65 -2.93 -6.82
CA GLY A 24 7.60 -1.53 -6.42
C GLY A 24 6.34 -0.82 -6.93
N LEU A 25 5.83 0.14 -6.16
CA LEU A 25 4.55 0.81 -6.44
C LEU A 25 4.57 1.62 -7.73
N ALA A 26 5.72 2.23 -8.04
CA ALA A 26 5.92 3.02 -9.26
C ALA A 26 5.79 2.17 -10.54
N ASN A 27 6.18 0.89 -10.48
CA ASN A 27 6.17 -0.03 -11.61
C ASN A 27 4.84 -0.78 -11.79
N LEU A 28 3.92 -0.67 -10.83
CA LEU A 28 2.60 -1.29 -10.92
C LEU A 28 1.81 -0.72 -12.10
N THR A 29 1.23 -1.60 -12.92
CA THR A 29 0.36 -1.21 -14.04
C THR A 29 -0.95 -1.99 -14.04
N LEU A 30 -2.00 -1.41 -14.62
CA LEU A 30 -3.29 -2.10 -14.81
C LEU A 30 -3.17 -3.32 -15.74
N ALA A 31 -2.19 -3.35 -16.64
CA ALA A 31 -1.96 -4.48 -17.52
C ALA A 31 -1.38 -5.68 -16.74
N MET A 32 -0.39 -5.43 -15.88
CA MET A 32 0.16 -6.46 -14.98
C MET A 32 -0.93 -7.02 -14.07
N LEU A 33 -1.71 -6.14 -13.43
CA LEU A 33 -2.81 -6.55 -12.55
C LEU A 33 -3.88 -7.35 -13.30
N ALA A 34 -4.24 -6.94 -14.51
CA ALA A 34 -5.23 -7.65 -15.33
C ALA A 34 -4.75 -9.07 -15.66
N SER A 35 -3.47 -9.19 -16.04
CA SER A 35 -2.84 -10.47 -16.30
C SER A 35 -2.86 -11.38 -15.06
N GLU A 36 -2.47 -10.85 -13.90
CA GLU A 36 -2.37 -11.61 -12.65
C GLU A 36 -3.74 -12.09 -12.15
N VAL A 37 -4.77 -11.23 -12.22
CA VAL A 37 -6.13 -11.57 -11.82
C VAL A 37 -6.86 -12.44 -12.86
N GLY A 38 -6.30 -12.60 -14.06
CA GLY A 38 -6.94 -13.33 -15.17
C GLY A 38 -8.13 -12.58 -15.78
N MET A 39 -8.11 -11.25 -15.73
CA MET A 39 -9.14 -10.35 -16.27
C MET A 39 -8.65 -9.59 -17.50
N ARG A 40 -9.59 -9.04 -18.27
CA ARG A 40 -9.27 -8.02 -19.27
C ARG A 40 -9.05 -6.69 -18.56
N SER A 41 -8.10 -5.86 -19.04
CA SER A 41 -7.84 -4.53 -18.46
C SER A 41 -9.10 -3.67 -18.37
N GLN A 42 -10.02 -3.77 -19.35
CA GLN A 42 -11.27 -3.03 -19.32
C GLN A 42 -12.22 -3.45 -18.19
N SER A 43 -12.14 -4.70 -17.72
CA SER A 43 -12.93 -5.19 -16.58
C SER A 43 -12.44 -4.62 -15.25
N LEU A 44 -11.14 -4.30 -15.12
CA LEU A 44 -10.59 -3.70 -13.89
C LEU A 44 -11.16 -2.31 -13.61
N TYR A 45 -11.53 -1.54 -14.63
CA TYR A 45 -12.13 -0.22 -14.45
C TYR A 45 -13.47 -0.26 -13.71
N ALA A 46 -14.13 -1.41 -13.63
CA ALA A 46 -15.32 -1.58 -12.79
C ALA A 46 -14.99 -1.63 -11.28
N HIS A 47 -13.72 -1.82 -10.92
CA HIS A 47 -13.24 -2.00 -9.55
C HIS A 47 -12.33 -0.85 -9.09
N VAL A 48 -11.59 -0.22 -10.02
CA VAL A 48 -10.63 0.85 -9.72
C VAL A 48 -10.71 1.97 -10.75
N ASP A 49 -10.53 3.21 -10.28
CA ASP A 49 -10.53 4.40 -11.14
C ASP A 49 -9.15 4.65 -11.75
N GLY A 50 -8.77 3.78 -12.68
CA GLY A 50 -7.45 3.81 -13.30
C GLY A 50 -6.30 3.47 -12.34
N ILE A 51 -5.08 3.83 -12.75
CA ILE A 51 -3.87 3.51 -11.97
C ILE A 51 -3.75 4.36 -10.70
N GLU A 52 -4.17 5.63 -10.74
CA GLU A 52 -4.15 6.48 -9.54
C GLU A 52 -5.21 6.04 -8.53
N GLY A 53 -6.44 5.72 -8.96
CA GLY A 53 -7.45 5.17 -8.06
C GLY A 53 -7.06 3.81 -7.45
N LEU A 54 -6.26 3.01 -8.16
CA LEU A 54 -5.65 1.79 -7.62
C LEU A 54 -4.62 2.12 -6.53
N ARG A 55 -3.71 3.05 -6.81
CA ARG A 55 -2.68 3.51 -5.85
C ARG A 55 -3.30 4.13 -4.59
N ASP A 56 -4.36 4.90 -4.73
CA ASP A 56 -5.10 5.45 -3.59
C ASP A 56 -5.79 4.37 -2.77
N GLY A 57 -6.33 3.34 -3.44
CA GLY A 57 -6.85 2.15 -2.79
C GLY A 57 -5.78 1.40 -1.99
N LEU A 58 -4.58 1.25 -2.56
CA LEU A 58 -3.43 0.65 -1.87
C LEU A 58 -2.95 1.51 -0.71
N ALA A 59 -2.95 2.84 -0.84
CA ALA A 59 -2.58 3.76 0.24
C ALA A 59 -3.53 3.59 1.45
N LEU A 60 -4.84 3.63 1.22
CA LEU A 60 -5.84 3.41 2.26
C LEU A 60 -5.70 2.03 2.91
N ARG A 61 -5.47 1.00 2.11
CA ARG A 61 -5.26 -0.37 2.61
C ARG A 61 -4.00 -0.45 3.47
N GLY A 62 -2.88 0.07 2.99
CA GLY A 62 -1.61 0.06 3.70
C GLY A 62 -1.69 0.82 5.02
N GLN A 63 -2.36 1.97 5.03
CA GLN A 63 -2.63 2.74 6.24
C GLN A 63 -3.49 1.96 7.24
N ALA A 64 -4.56 1.30 6.80
CA ALA A 64 -5.40 0.49 7.67
C ALA A 64 -4.62 -0.69 8.29
N MET A 65 -3.90 -1.45 7.46
CA MET A 65 -3.10 -2.58 7.93
C MET A 65 -1.98 -2.16 8.88
N LEU A 66 -1.28 -1.06 8.57
CA LEU A 66 -0.24 -0.52 9.44
C LEU A 66 -0.84 -0.04 10.77
N ALA A 67 -1.96 0.69 10.74
CA ALA A 67 -2.64 1.16 11.95
C ALA A 67 -3.04 0.01 12.88
N ASP A 68 -3.56 -1.08 12.33
CA ASP A 68 -3.90 -2.27 13.11
C ASP A 68 -2.65 -2.95 13.69
N ARG A 69 -1.58 -3.14 12.90
CA ARG A 69 -0.31 -3.70 13.41
C ARG A 69 0.32 -2.85 14.51
N LEU A 70 0.30 -1.53 14.37
CA LEU A 70 0.82 -0.62 15.39
C LEU A 70 -0.04 -0.65 16.66
N ARG A 71 -1.37 -0.73 16.52
CA ARG A 71 -2.30 -0.87 17.64
C ARG A 71 -2.03 -2.16 18.42
N ASP A 72 -1.87 -3.27 17.74
CA ASP A 72 -1.56 -4.56 18.37
C ASP A 72 -0.18 -4.55 19.04
N ALA A 73 0.80 -3.89 18.43
CA ALA A 73 2.15 -3.81 18.96
C ALA A 73 2.21 -3.11 20.33
N VAL A 74 1.34 -2.13 20.60
CA VAL A 74 1.32 -1.38 21.86
C VAL A 74 0.39 -1.98 22.91
N MET A 75 -0.39 -3.00 22.59
CA MET A 75 -1.29 -3.64 23.55
C MET A 75 -0.52 -4.07 24.80
N ALA A 76 -1.01 -3.63 25.96
CA ALA A 76 -0.41 -3.88 27.28
C ALA A 76 1.02 -3.35 27.49
N LYS A 77 1.52 -2.43 26.66
CA LYS A 77 2.83 -1.79 26.83
C LYS A 77 2.68 -0.28 27.09
N THR A 78 3.61 0.30 27.83
CA THR A 78 3.67 1.74 28.07
C THR A 78 5.11 2.25 28.01
N GLY A 79 5.27 3.58 27.90
CA GLY A 79 6.57 4.23 27.96
C GLY A 79 7.56 3.72 26.89
N PRO A 80 8.86 3.55 27.22
CA PRO A 80 9.88 3.14 26.27
C PRO A 80 9.64 1.78 25.59
N ASP A 81 8.96 0.84 26.26
CA ASP A 81 8.65 -0.48 25.68
C ASP A 81 7.58 -0.40 24.60
N ALA A 82 6.56 0.45 24.79
CA ALA A 82 5.59 0.73 23.76
C ALA A 82 6.26 1.34 22.52
N LEU A 83 7.16 2.31 22.72
CA LEU A 83 7.88 2.96 21.62
C LEU A 83 8.75 1.97 20.83
N ARG A 84 9.55 1.14 21.53
CA ARG A 84 10.35 0.09 20.88
C ARG A 84 9.48 -0.87 20.07
N SER A 85 8.31 -1.23 20.59
CA SER A 85 7.40 -2.12 19.90
C SER A 85 6.78 -1.50 18.65
N VAL A 86 6.46 -0.20 18.68
CA VAL A 86 5.98 0.54 17.50
C VAL A 86 7.05 0.57 16.42
N VAL A 87 8.28 0.93 16.78
CA VAL A 87 9.39 1.00 15.81
C VAL A 87 9.64 -0.36 15.17
N ARG A 88 9.62 -1.44 15.97
CA ARG A 88 9.78 -2.80 15.46
C ARG A 88 8.64 -3.20 14.52
N ALA A 89 7.39 -2.94 14.90
CA ALA A 89 6.24 -3.26 14.06
C ALA A 89 6.24 -2.47 12.74
N LEU A 90 6.68 -1.22 12.77
CA LEU A 90 6.86 -0.40 11.57
C LEU A 90 7.95 -0.98 10.65
N ALA A 91 9.11 -1.33 11.20
CA ALA A 91 10.21 -1.93 10.45
C ALA A 91 9.84 -3.30 9.87
N ASP A 92 9.16 -4.14 10.65
CA ASP A 92 8.65 -5.44 10.21
C ASP A 92 7.61 -5.27 9.09
N PHE A 93 6.71 -4.28 9.19
CA PHE A 93 5.74 -3.96 8.14
C PHE A 93 6.45 -3.53 6.85
N ALA A 94 7.40 -2.60 6.94
CA ALA A 94 8.15 -2.11 5.79
C ALA A 94 8.99 -3.20 5.12
N GLY A 95 9.55 -4.12 5.92
CA GLY A 95 10.33 -5.25 5.39
C GLY A 95 9.48 -6.36 4.78
N THR A 96 8.26 -6.58 5.29
CA THR A 96 7.36 -7.64 4.79
C THR A 96 6.52 -7.18 3.60
N HIS A 97 6.15 -5.89 3.58
CA HIS A 97 5.30 -5.29 2.55
C HIS A 97 5.89 -3.98 2.04
N PRO A 98 7.02 -4.01 1.31
CA PRO A 98 7.73 -2.79 0.89
C PRO A 98 6.89 -1.90 -0.03
N GLY A 99 6.12 -2.48 -0.95
CA GLY A 99 5.28 -1.73 -1.89
C GLY A 99 4.01 -1.18 -1.25
N LEU A 100 3.40 -1.95 -0.34
CA LEU A 100 2.27 -1.46 0.43
C LEU A 100 2.68 -0.41 1.47
N TYR A 101 3.91 -0.51 2.01
CA TYR A 101 4.51 0.51 2.85
C TYR A 101 4.75 1.80 2.08
N GLU A 102 5.36 1.72 0.89
CA GLU A 102 5.50 2.87 -0.03
C GLU A 102 4.13 3.51 -0.30
N ALA A 103 3.10 2.70 -0.59
CA ALA A 103 1.75 3.20 -0.82
C ALA A 103 1.16 3.90 0.41
N SER A 104 1.38 3.35 1.63
CA SER A 104 0.85 3.92 2.87
C SER A 104 1.41 5.31 3.20
N LEU A 105 2.58 5.64 2.66
CA LEU A 105 3.23 6.94 2.79
C LEU A 105 2.70 7.96 1.78
N ARG A 106 1.95 7.54 0.75
CA ARG A 106 1.30 8.49 -0.17
C ARG A 106 0.27 9.31 0.59
N SER A 107 0.37 10.63 0.43
CA SER A 107 -0.67 11.54 0.88
C SER A 107 -1.65 11.79 -0.26
N PRO A 108 -2.97 11.70 -0.05
CA PRO A 108 -3.98 12.14 -1.03
C PRO A 108 -3.85 13.62 -1.41
N HIS A 109 -3.06 14.38 -0.65
CA HIS A 109 -2.78 15.81 -0.85
C HIS A 109 -1.31 16.06 -1.20
N ASP A 110 -0.61 15.10 -1.79
CA ASP A 110 0.78 15.28 -2.23
C ASP A 110 0.82 16.25 -3.44
N SER A 111 0.71 17.54 -3.15
CA SER A 111 0.85 18.60 -4.15
C SER A 111 2.29 18.66 -4.64
N PRO A 112 2.55 19.11 -5.87
CA PRO A 112 3.91 19.29 -6.38
C PRO A 112 4.81 20.08 -5.41
N GLU A 113 4.24 21.08 -4.74
CA GLU A 113 4.92 21.93 -3.76
C GLU A 113 5.26 21.19 -2.46
N LEU A 114 4.37 20.31 -1.98
CA LEU A 114 4.61 19.46 -0.81
C LEU A 114 5.71 18.42 -1.09
N ARG A 115 5.68 17.82 -2.29
CA ARG A 115 6.72 16.88 -2.71
C ARG A 115 8.10 17.56 -2.79
N GLU A 116 8.18 18.74 -3.39
CA GLU A 116 9.43 19.51 -3.47
C GLU A 116 9.92 19.99 -2.09
N ALA A 117 9.01 20.32 -1.17
CA ALA A 117 9.36 20.63 0.23
C ALA A 117 9.90 19.39 0.98
N ASN A 118 9.32 18.22 0.75
CA ASN A 118 9.82 16.96 1.32
C ASN A 118 11.18 16.59 0.74
N GLU A 119 11.37 16.66 -0.58
CA GLU A 119 12.65 16.38 -1.26
C GLU A 119 13.79 17.25 -0.71
N ARG A 120 13.55 18.56 -0.48
CA ARG A 120 14.53 19.46 0.16
C ARG A 120 14.87 19.06 1.60
N THR A 121 13.93 18.46 2.32
CA THR A 121 14.13 18.02 3.71
C THR A 121 15.03 16.77 3.77
N VAL A 122 14.92 15.88 2.79
CA VAL A 122 15.68 14.62 2.74
C VAL A 122 17.02 14.72 2.01
N ALA A 123 17.22 15.73 1.14
CA ALA A 123 18.47 15.93 0.38
C ALA A 123 19.76 15.95 1.22
N PRO A 124 19.79 16.45 2.48
CA PRO A 124 20.99 16.38 3.33
C PRO A 124 21.30 14.97 3.89
N LEU A 125 20.41 14.00 3.72
CA LEU A 125 20.53 12.65 4.28
C LEU A 125 21.04 11.61 3.27
N THR A 126 21.26 12.00 2.01
CA THR A 126 21.76 11.17 0.89
C THR A 126 23.05 11.72 0.34
#